data_AF-A0ABD5X994-F1
#
_entry.id   AF-A0ABD5X994-F1
#
_cell.length_a   1.000
_cell.length_b   1.000
_cell.length_c   1.000
_cell.angle_alpha   90.00
_cell.angle_beta   90.00
_cell.angle_gamma   90.00
#
_symmetry.space_group_name_H-M   'P 1'
#
loop_
_entity.id
_entity.type
_entity.pdbx_description
1 polymer ?
#
loop_
_entity_poly.entity_id
_entity_poly.type
_entity_poly.pdbx_seq_one_letter_code
_entity_poly.pdbx_strand_id
1 'polypeptide(L)'
;MDRRSFLAVASTTVGTVSAGCLDDDTDIGTERVAVGSAESSGVTVDNGSIVEADGGTLRVTATQLRRSIIAPRQNNRVYEPEDGQFLRVSISANRIQSDDIGSNLVLETNGETAVSGTEIPTAIAITENSEEVGLGMPIGTAESASVRFTRGISPSWRVPEELVSSFDVAPEFHLTSADIGEQNGKTNLELAVENRGSRDGIFRCTTASRGEGRPEPVRFTVGAGETLTVSISNETISEWSPDNSFIHEVDANTRAFIADSDKS
;
A
#
# COMPACT_ATOMS: atom_id res chain seq x y z
N MET A 1 -26.48 -60.62 24.65
CA MET A 1 -25.70 -60.53 23.39
C MET A 1 -24.53 -59.60 23.61
N ASP A 2 -23.43 -59.95 22.98
CA ASP A 2 -22.04 -59.77 23.42
C ASP A 2 -21.47 -58.35 23.54
N ARG A 3 -20.53 -58.25 24.50
CA ARG A 3 -19.44 -57.27 24.53
C ARG A 3 -18.50 -57.52 23.35
N ARG A 4 -18.08 -56.47 22.63
CA ARG A 4 -16.75 -56.43 22.01
C ARG A 4 -16.07 -55.08 22.11
N SER A 5 -14.81 -55.19 22.46
CA SER A 5 -13.79 -54.23 22.83
C SER A 5 -13.05 -53.65 21.63
N PHE A 6 -12.47 -52.47 21.85
CA PHE A 6 -11.13 -51.99 21.44
C PHE A 6 -10.51 -52.44 20.11
N LEU A 7 -10.05 -51.45 19.32
CA LEU A 7 -8.64 -51.39 18.88
C LEU A 7 -8.32 -50.00 18.29
N ALA A 8 -7.45 -49.27 18.98
CA ALA A 8 -6.61 -48.26 18.36
C ALA A 8 -5.46 -48.99 17.64
N VAL A 9 -5.16 -48.57 16.40
CA VAL A 9 -3.88 -48.87 15.76
C VAL A 9 -3.30 -47.53 15.32
N ALA A 10 -2.21 -47.15 15.98
CA ALA A 10 -1.26 -46.19 15.46
C ALA A 10 -0.15 -46.96 14.76
N SER A 11 0.19 -46.57 13.53
CA SER A 11 1.57 -46.65 13.04
C SER A 11 1.78 -45.82 11.77
N THR A 12 2.77 -44.94 11.90
CA THR A 12 3.55 -44.17 10.93
C THR A 12 4.13 -45.01 9.78
N THR A 13 4.20 -44.47 8.54
CA THR A 13 5.40 -43.84 7.94
C THR A 13 5.23 -43.54 6.45
N VAL A 14 5.67 -42.33 6.06
CA VAL A 14 6.36 -41.87 4.83
C VAL A 14 6.12 -42.61 3.51
N GLY A 15 5.63 -41.87 2.50
CA GLY A 15 5.68 -42.27 1.10
C GLY A 15 5.33 -41.13 0.14
N THR A 16 6.37 -40.52 -0.43
CA THR A 16 6.44 -39.91 -1.77
C THR A 16 5.27 -39.02 -2.25
N VAL A 17 5.52 -37.70 -2.25
CA VAL A 17 4.76 -36.73 -3.05
C VAL A 17 4.96 -37.08 -4.53
N SER A 18 3.94 -37.64 -5.16
CA SER A 18 3.87 -37.72 -6.60
C SER A 18 3.40 -36.38 -7.13
N ALA A 19 4.18 -35.80 -8.04
CA ALA A 19 3.71 -34.73 -8.90
C ALA A 19 2.56 -35.30 -9.75
N GLY A 20 1.36 -34.79 -9.50
CA GLY A 20 0.16 -35.02 -10.30
C GLY A 20 -0.39 -33.66 -10.71
N CYS A 21 -0.40 -33.42 -12.02
CA CYS A 21 -0.93 -32.22 -12.64
C CYS A 21 -2.44 -32.05 -12.41
N LEU A 22 -2.85 -30.78 -12.35
CA LEU A 22 -4.04 -30.20 -13.00
C LEU A 22 -5.29 -31.09 -13.09
N ASP A 23 -6.27 -30.81 -12.25
CA ASP A 23 -7.59 -30.32 -12.66
C ASP A 23 -8.48 -30.24 -11.42
N ASP A 24 -8.78 -29.01 -10.99
CA ASP A 24 -10.12 -28.72 -10.47
C ASP A 24 -10.37 -27.24 -10.77
N ASP A 25 -10.89 -27.04 -11.99
CA ASP A 25 -11.47 -25.81 -12.51
C ASP A 25 -12.65 -25.43 -11.60
N THR A 26 -12.34 -24.77 -10.49
CA THR A 26 -13.38 -24.11 -9.69
C THR A 26 -13.66 -22.79 -10.39
N ASP A 27 -14.67 -22.85 -11.24
CA ASP A 27 -15.31 -21.76 -11.97
C ASP A 27 -15.68 -20.63 -10.98
N ILE A 28 -14.76 -19.70 -10.75
CA ILE A 28 -15.06 -18.44 -10.08
C ILE A 28 -15.79 -17.60 -11.12
N GLY A 29 -17.11 -17.52 -10.96
CA GLY A 29 -18.01 -16.80 -11.86
C GLY A 29 -17.44 -15.45 -12.32
N THR A 30 -17.04 -15.40 -13.58
CA THR A 30 -16.60 -14.18 -14.26
C THR A 30 -17.82 -13.48 -14.84
N GLU A 31 -18.68 -12.95 -13.96
CA GLU A 31 -19.78 -12.10 -14.39
C GLU A 31 -19.21 -10.79 -14.96
N ARG A 32 -19.09 -10.75 -16.30
CA ARG A 32 -18.83 -9.52 -17.03
C ARG A 32 -20.10 -8.68 -17.02
N VAL A 33 -20.04 -7.51 -16.40
CA VAL A 33 -21.16 -6.56 -16.42
C VAL A 33 -21.12 -5.83 -17.75
N ALA A 34 -21.96 -6.27 -18.70
CA ALA A 34 -22.18 -5.55 -19.95
C ALA A 34 -22.97 -4.27 -19.67
N VAL A 35 -22.32 -3.12 -19.81
CA VAL A 35 -22.99 -1.83 -19.66
C VAL A 35 -23.68 -1.48 -20.97
N GLY A 36 -25.00 -1.65 -21.00
CA GLY A 36 -25.83 -1.25 -22.13
C GLY A 36 -25.75 0.26 -22.38
N SER A 37 -25.73 0.64 -23.65
CA SER A 37 -25.63 2.04 -24.08
C SER A 37 -26.75 2.92 -23.51
N ALA A 38 -26.32 4.09 -23.02
CA ALA A 38 -27.07 5.32 -22.80
C ALA A 38 -28.06 5.35 -21.62
N GLU A 39 -27.55 5.69 -20.43
CA GLU A 39 -27.85 6.96 -19.74
C GLU A 39 -26.57 7.42 -19.03
N SER A 40 -26.34 8.73 -18.93
CA SER A 40 -25.14 9.37 -18.35
C SER A 40 -24.97 9.19 -16.84
N SER A 41 -25.57 8.14 -16.28
CA SER A 41 -25.57 7.79 -14.87
C SER A 41 -24.57 6.65 -14.72
N GLY A 42 -23.38 6.95 -14.20
CA GLY A 42 -22.32 5.96 -14.03
C GLY A 42 -22.81 4.70 -13.32
N VAL A 43 -22.39 3.52 -13.80
CA VAL A 43 -22.74 2.25 -13.15
C VAL A 43 -21.87 2.07 -11.91
N THR A 44 -22.50 1.81 -10.76
CA THR A 44 -21.79 1.37 -9.56
C THR A 44 -21.70 -0.16 -9.53
N VAL A 45 -20.49 -0.69 -9.48
CA VAL A 45 -20.16 -2.11 -9.41
C VAL A 45 -19.43 -2.45 -8.12
N ASP A 46 -19.32 -3.74 -7.81
CA ASP A 46 -18.60 -4.19 -6.63
C ASP A 46 -17.08 -4.04 -6.79
N ASN A 47 -16.38 -4.03 -5.66
CA ASN A 47 -14.93 -3.91 -5.61
C ASN A 47 -14.26 -4.99 -6.46
N GLY A 48 -13.39 -4.60 -7.39
CA GLY A 48 -12.68 -5.55 -8.24
C GLY A 48 -13.51 -6.18 -9.36
N SER A 49 -14.75 -5.75 -9.61
CA SER A 49 -15.49 -6.14 -10.81
C SER A 49 -14.80 -5.62 -12.08
N ILE A 50 -14.93 -6.37 -13.18
CA ILE A 50 -14.40 -5.96 -14.49
C ILE A 50 -15.51 -5.22 -15.24
N VAL A 51 -15.21 -4.02 -15.72
CA VAL A 51 -16.14 -3.17 -16.48
C VAL A 51 -15.55 -2.84 -17.85
N GLU A 52 -16.38 -2.84 -18.89
CA GLU A 52 -15.98 -2.32 -20.20
C GLU A 52 -15.99 -0.78 -20.16
N ALA A 53 -14.85 -0.15 -20.41
CA ALA A 53 -14.70 1.30 -20.38
C ALA A 53 -13.71 1.75 -21.47
N ASP A 54 -14.03 2.85 -22.15
CA ASP A 54 -13.15 3.51 -23.13
C ASP A 54 -12.57 2.56 -24.20
N GLY A 55 -13.38 1.62 -24.70
CA GLY A 55 -12.95 0.65 -25.73
C GLY A 55 -12.08 -0.52 -25.22
N GLY A 56 -11.88 -0.60 -23.89
CA GLY A 56 -11.17 -1.70 -23.22
C GLY A 56 -11.90 -2.20 -21.99
N THR A 57 -11.18 -2.91 -21.12
CA THR A 57 -11.71 -3.36 -19.83
C THR A 57 -10.89 -2.79 -18.69
N LEU A 58 -11.57 -2.38 -17.63
CA LEU A 58 -10.97 -1.85 -16.42
C LEU A 58 -11.43 -2.66 -15.20
N ARG A 59 -10.50 -2.97 -14.31
CA ARG A 59 -10.74 -3.56 -13.00
C ARG A 59 -10.09 -2.66 -11.97
N VAL A 60 -10.86 -2.21 -10.99
CA VAL A 60 -10.37 -1.36 -9.91
C VAL A 60 -10.66 -2.03 -8.58
N THR A 61 -9.62 -2.20 -7.78
CA THR A 61 -9.71 -2.87 -6.48
C THR A 61 -9.15 -1.93 -5.40
N ALA A 62 -10.01 -1.42 -4.53
CA ALA A 62 -9.59 -0.80 -3.28
C ALA A 62 -9.05 -1.88 -2.35
N THR A 63 -7.85 -1.69 -1.81
CA THR A 63 -7.12 -2.73 -1.08
C THR A 63 -6.75 -2.36 0.35
N GLN A 64 -6.35 -1.10 0.59
CA GLN A 64 -5.76 -0.72 1.87
C GLN A 64 -5.79 0.78 2.11
N LEU A 65 -5.95 1.19 3.37
CA LEU A 65 -5.67 2.56 3.79
C LEU A 65 -4.24 2.74 4.27
N ARG A 66 -3.61 3.85 3.90
CA ARG A 66 -2.23 4.19 4.28
C ARG A 66 -2.13 5.63 4.76
N ARG A 67 -1.36 5.86 5.82
CA ARG A 67 -0.97 7.21 6.25
C ARG A 67 -0.04 7.88 5.25
N SER A 68 0.86 7.10 4.64
CA SER A 68 1.87 7.61 3.72
C SER A 68 2.11 6.70 2.51
N ILE A 69 2.61 7.30 1.42
CA ILE A 69 3.04 6.59 0.20
C ILE A 69 4.46 7.03 -0.18
N ILE A 70 5.14 6.21 -0.96
CA ILE A 70 6.44 6.52 -1.56
C ILE A 70 6.23 6.68 -3.06
N ALA A 71 6.69 7.78 -3.65
CA ALA A 71 6.60 8.03 -5.08
C ALA A 71 7.91 7.67 -5.79
N PRO A 72 7.99 6.51 -6.48
CA PRO A 72 9.26 6.03 -7.01
C PRO A 72 9.83 6.90 -8.13
N ARG A 73 8.96 7.58 -8.88
CA ARG A 73 9.33 8.51 -9.97
C ARG A 73 9.86 9.86 -9.48
N GLN A 74 9.79 10.13 -8.18
CA GLN A 74 10.26 11.37 -7.57
C GLN A 74 11.32 11.08 -6.49
N ASN A 75 12.34 10.31 -6.87
CA ASN A 75 13.44 9.92 -5.96
C ASN A 75 12.95 9.25 -4.66
N ASN A 76 11.90 8.43 -4.76
CA ASN A 76 11.28 7.77 -3.60
C ASN A 76 10.80 8.75 -2.51
N ARG A 77 10.38 9.97 -2.88
CA ARG A 77 9.81 10.92 -1.92
C ARG A 77 8.63 10.30 -1.15
N VAL A 78 8.64 10.47 0.17
CA VAL A 78 7.54 10.10 1.05
C VAL A 78 6.50 11.22 1.05
N TYR A 79 5.23 10.85 0.84
CA TYR A 79 4.08 11.75 0.99
C TYR A 79 3.26 11.31 2.19
N GLU A 80 3.06 12.24 3.11
CA GLU A 80 2.29 12.05 4.34
C GLU A 80 1.53 13.36 4.63
N PRO A 81 0.27 13.47 4.19
CA PRO A 81 -0.52 14.68 4.40
C PRO A 81 -0.85 14.83 5.89
N GLU A 82 -0.86 16.05 6.40
CA GLU A 82 -1.14 16.29 7.83
C GLU A 82 -2.57 15.87 8.21
N ASP A 83 -3.54 16.24 7.38
CA ASP A 83 -4.99 16.12 7.58
C ASP A 83 -5.65 15.00 6.75
N GLY A 84 -4.83 14.11 6.18
CA GLY A 84 -5.30 13.12 5.23
C GLY A 84 -4.70 11.73 5.38
N GLN A 85 -5.17 10.85 4.52
CA GLN A 85 -4.60 9.54 4.29
C GLN A 85 -4.86 9.14 2.83
N PHE A 86 -4.43 7.93 2.45
CA PHE A 86 -4.53 7.43 1.09
C PHE A 86 -5.31 6.13 1.05
N LEU A 87 -6.25 6.04 0.11
CA LEU A 87 -6.79 4.76 -0.34
C LEU A 87 -5.89 4.19 -1.43
N ARG A 88 -5.28 3.03 -1.16
CA ARG A 88 -4.52 2.28 -2.17
C ARG A 88 -5.48 1.48 -3.05
N VAL A 89 -5.36 1.72 -4.34
CA VAL A 89 -6.18 1.12 -5.39
C VAL A 89 -5.27 0.36 -6.34
N SER A 90 -5.56 -0.91 -6.59
CA SER A 90 -4.92 -1.69 -7.64
C SER A 90 -5.80 -1.66 -8.88
N ILE A 91 -5.20 -1.36 -10.01
CA ILE A 91 -5.90 -1.20 -11.28
C ILE A 91 -5.33 -2.19 -12.27
N SER A 92 -6.18 -2.95 -12.94
CA SER A 92 -5.80 -3.76 -14.08
C SER A 92 -6.61 -3.32 -15.29
N ALA A 93 -5.92 -3.03 -16.38
CA ALA A 93 -6.53 -2.52 -17.58
C ALA A 93 -6.07 -3.32 -18.80
N ASN A 94 -6.97 -3.50 -19.76
CA ASN A 94 -6.67 -4.12 -21.04
C ASN A 94 -7.22 -3.24 -22.14
N ARG A 95 -6.37 -2.89 -23.11
CA ARG A 95 -6.67 -1.98 -24.23
C ARG A 95 -7.05 -0.54 -23.84
N ILE A 96 -6.77 -0.15 -22.60
CA ILE A 96 -6.83 1.25 -22.13
C ILE A 96 -5.37 1.68 -21.88
N GLN A 97 -4.95 2.83 -22.43
CA GLN A 97 -3.58 3.31 -22.24
C GLN A 97 -3.34 3.72 -20.78
N SER A 98 -2.24 3.23 -20.18
CA SER A 98 -1.92 3.41 -18.76
C SER A 98 -1.77 4.87 -18.34
N ASP A 99 -1.26 5.72 -19.23
CA ASP A 99 -0.89 7.10 -18.92
C ASP A 99 -2.10 8.00 -18.58
N ASP A 100 -3.30 7.51 -18.89
CA ASP A 100 -4.58 8.17 -18.63
C ASP A 100 -5.36 7.54 -17.47
N ILE A 101 -4.94 6.43 -16.87
CA ILE A 101 -5.84 5.71 -15.95
C ILE A 101 -5.85 6.36 -14.57
N GLY A 102 -4.67 6.51 -13.95
CA GLY A 102 -4.57 7.16 -12.64
C GLY A 102 -5.20 8.55 -12.63
N SER A 103 -4.87 9.41 -13.60
CA SER A 103 -5.36 10.79 -13.67
C SER A 103 -6.88 10.94 -13.82
N ASN A 104 -7.57 9.87 -14.23
CA ASN A 104 -9.02 9.83 -14.39
C ASN A 104 -9.72 9.02 -13.30
N LEU A 105 -9.05 8.69 -12.20
CA LEU A 105 -9.68 8.07 -11.03
C LEU A 105 -9.85 9.10 -9.93
N VAL A 106 -11.08 9.18 -9.42
CA VAL A 106 -11.42 10.01 -8.27
C VAL A 106 -12.03 9.15 -7.18
N LEU A 107 -11.73 9.47 -5.93
CA LEU A 107 -12.45 8.91 -4.79
C LEU A 107 -13.71 9.74 -4.57
N GLU A 108 -14.83 9.08 -4.36
CA GLU A 108 -16.07 9.68 -3.90
C GLU A 108 -16.40 9.17 -2.51
N THR A 109 -16.83 10.06 -1.63
CA THR A 109 -17.30 9.79 -0.28
C THR A 109 -18.66 10.43 -0.11
N ASN A 110 -19.65 9.66 0.34
CA ASN A 110 -21.04 10.13 0.49
C ASN A 110 -21.63 10.76 -0.79
N GLY A 111 -21.19 10.30 -1.97
CA GLY A 111 -21.63 10.81 -3.27
C GLY A 111 -20.94 12.10 -3.75
N GLU A 112 -19.97 12.62 -2.99
CA GLU A 112 -19.18 13.78 -3.36
C GLU A 112 -17.72 13.39 -3.64
N THR A 113 -17.07 14.06 -4.59
CA THR A 113 -15.64 13.83 -4.85
C THR A 113 -14.83 14.26 -3.64
N ALA A 114 -14.07 13.33 -3.07
CA ALA A 114 -13.18 13.61 -1.96
C ALA A 114 -12.06 14.54 -2.45
N VAL A 115 -11.99 15.73 -1.86
CA VAL A 115 -10.92 16.69 -2.13
C VAL A 115 -9.94 16.62 -0.97
N SER A 116 -8.76 16.06 -1.22
CA SER A 116 -7.61 16.23 -0.32
C SER A 116 -6.86 17.50 -0.72
N GLY A 117 -6.38 18.28 0.25
CA GLY A 117 -5.54 19.46 -0.01
C GLY A 117 -4.16 19.13 -0.61
N THR A 118 -3.83 17.85 -0.79
CA THR A 118 -2.55 17.40 -1.35
C THR A 118 -2.74 16.92 -2.79
N GLU A 119 -2.12 17.62 -3.75
CA GLU A 119 -1.92 17.09 -5.10
C GLU A 119 -0.95 15.91 -5.01
N ILE A 120 -1.49 14.70 -5.11
CA ILE A 120 -0.71 13.47 -4.97
C ILE A 120 -0.48 12.88 -6.36
N PRO A 121 0.75 12.47 -6.70
CA PRO A 121 0.98 11.73 -7.93
C PRO A 121 0.19 10.42 -7.88
N THR A 122 -0.69 10.25 -8.87
CA THR A 122 -1.66 9.16 -8.86
C THR A 122 -0.99 7.79 -8.92
N ALA A 123 0.19 7.65 -9.54
CA ALA A 123 0.87 6.36 -9.69
C ALA A 123 1.92 6.07 -8.58
N ILE A 124 1.65 5.03 -7.77
CA ILE A 124 2.57 4.45 -6.77
C ILE A 124 3.50 3.41 -7.41
N ALA A 125 3.00 2.58 -8.34
CA ALA A 125 3.79 1.61 -9.09
C ALA A 125 3.10 1.30 -10.43
N ILE A 126 3.87 1.15 -11.51
CA ILE A 126 3.35 0.83 -12.85
C ILE A 126 4.07 -0.39 -13.38
N THR A 127 3.30 -1.39 -13.80
CA THR A 127 3.71 -2.52 -14.65
C THR A 127 2.90 -2.46 -15.96
N GLU A 128 3.26 -3.25 -16.98
CA GLU A 128 2.64 -3.17 -18.32
C GLU A 128 1.10 -3.26 -18.32
N ASN A 129 0.47 -3.93 -17.33
CA ASN A 129 -0.98 -4.12 -17.25
C ASN A 129 -1.59 -3.86 -15.86
N SER A 130 -0.79 -3.35 -14.92
CA SER A 130 -1.25 -3.09 -13.55
C SER A 130 -0.61 -1.84 -12.98
N GLU A 131 -1.46 -0.94 -12.48
CA GLU A 131 -1.06 0.30 -11.82
C GLU A 131 -1.57 0.27 -10.38
N GLU A 132 -0.72 0.63 -9.43
CA GLU A 132 -1.14 0.94 -8.07
C GLU A 132 -1.26 2.44 -7.91
N VAL A 133 -2.41 2.88 -7.44
CA VAL A 133 -2.74 4.28 -7.24
C VAL A 133 -3.01 4.59 -5.78
N GLY A 134 -2.58 5.77 -5.34
CA GLY A 134 -2.92 6.33 -4.04
C GLY A 134 -3.89 7.48 -4.21
N LEU A 135 -5.15 7.29 -3.83
CA LEU A 135 -6.14 8.35 -3.84
C LEU A 135 -6.12 9.05 -2.47
N GLY A 136 -5.71 10.31 -2.46
CA GLY A 136 -5.72 11.14 -1.26
C GLY A 136 -7.14 11.38 -0.78
N MET A 137 -7.36 11.30 0.52
CA MET A 137 -8.64 11.57 1.15
C MET A 137 -8.45 12.26 2.49
N PRO A 138 -9.33 13.20 2.85
CA PRO A 138 -9.33 13.78 4.20
C PRO A 138 -9.65 12.69 5.23
N ILE A 139 -9.16 12.86 6.46
CA ILE A 139 -9.62 12.06 7.58
C ILE A 139 -11.03 12.52 7.96
N GLY A 140 -11.99 11.60 7.94
CA GLY A 140 -13.37 11.92 8.26
C GLY A 140 -14.30 10.74 8.15
N THR A 141 -15.47 10.86 8.77
CA THR A 141 -16.52 9.84 8.72
C THR A 141 -17.16 9.81 7.33
N ALA A 142 -17.24 8.61 6.75
CA ALA A 142 -17.99 8.36 5.53
C ALA A 142 -18.98 7.22 5.75
N GLU A 143 -20.20 7.36 5.25
CA GLU A 143 -21.20 6.29 5.25
C GLU A 143 -21.00 5.37 4.04
N SER A 144 -20.43 5.90 2.96
CA SER A 144 -20.13 5.16 1.74
C SER A 144 -18.94 5.77 1.00
N ALA A 145 -18.23 4.95 0.23
CA ALA A 145 -17.22 5.43 -0.69
C ALA A 145 -17.15 4.57 -1.97
N SER A 146 -16.73 5.21 -3.06
CA SER A 146 -16.48 4.54 -4.34
C SER A 146 -15.31 5.18 -5.08
N VAL A 147 -14.59 4.38 -5.86
CA VAL A 147 -13.60 4.88 -6.81
C VAL A 147 -14.29 5.03 -8.16
N ARG A 148 -14.37 6.24 -8.69
CA ARG A 148 -15.00 6.52 -9.98
C ARG A 148 -13.93 6.79 -11.04
N PHE A 149 -14.06 6.12 -12.17
CA PHE A 149 -13.34 6.50 -13.39
C PHE A 149 -14.14 7.60 -14.09
N THR A 150 -13.51 8.73 -14.43
CA THR A 150 -14.22 9.94 -14.90
C THR A 150 -14.35 10.06 -16.41
N ARG A 151 -13.85 9.07 -17.17
CA ARG A 151 -13.95 9.04 -18.63
C ARG A 151 -15.02 8.07 -19.11
N GLY A 152 -15.64 8.42 -20.23
CA GLY A 152 -16.66 7.59 -20.89
C GLY A 152 -17.88 7.36 -20.00
N ILE A 153 -18.28 6.10 -19.86
CA ILE A 153 -19.48 5.67 -19.10
C ILE A 153 -19.37 5.88 -17.58
N SER A 154 -18.26 6.43 -17.12
CA SER A 154 -17.98 6.82 -15.74
C SER A 154 -18.30 5.75 -14.67
N PRO A 155 -17.76 4.52 -14.80
CA PRO A 155 -18.04 3.45 -13.86
C PRO A 155 -17.44 3.75 -12.49
N SER A 156 -18.08 3.24 -11.45
CA SER A 156 -17.68 3.42 -10.05
C SER A 156 -17.58 2.07 -9.35
N TRP A 157 -16.48 1.82 -8.64
CA TRP A 157 -16.26 0.62 -7.85
C TRP A 157 -16.46 0.93 -6.38
N ARG A 158 -17.37 0.21 -5.71
CA ARG A 158 -17.58 0.36 -4.27
C ARG A 158 -16.30 0.07 -3.50
N VAL A 159 -15.97 0.90 -2.53
CA VAL A 159 -14.92 0.61 -1.54
C VAL A 159 -15.52 -0.36 -0.50
N PRO A 160 -14.81 -1.43 -0.12
CA PRO A 160 -15.25 -2.34 0.94
C PRO A 160 -15.62 -1.60 2.23
N GLU A 161 -16.75 -1.95 2.85
CA GLU A 161 -17.26 -1.30 4.06
C GLU A 161 -16.25 -1.32 5.21
N GLU A 162 -15.46 -2.39 5.31
CA GLU A 162 -14.37 -2.52 6.29
C GLU A 162 -13.33 -1.40 6.15
N LEU A 163 -12.99 -0.99 4.92
CA LEU A 163 -12.08 0.12 4.68
C LEU A 163 -12.79 1.45 4.97
N VAL A 164 -14.04 1.64 4.52
CA VAL A 164 -14.82 2.86 4.75
C VAL A 164 -14.94 3.18 6.23
N SER A 165 -15.16 2.16 7.07
CA SER A 165 -15.25 2.30 8.53
C SER A 165 -13.96 2.78 9.21
N SER A 166 -12.84 2.82 8.49
CA SER A 166 -11.54 3.29 8.98
C SER A 166 -11.13 4.65 8.38
N PHE A 167 -12.01 5.34 7.66
CA PHE A 167 -11.69 6.62 7.00
C PHE A 167 -11.49 7.77 7.99
N ASP A 168 -12.11 7.68 9.16
CA ASP A 168 -12.06 8.66 10.25
C ASP A 168 -10.81 8.52 11.13
N VAL A 169 -9.98 7.50 10.90
CA VAL A 169 -8.77 7.24 11.68
C VAL A 169 -7.56 6.98 10.77
N ALA A 170 -6.49 7.74 11.00
CA ALA A 170 -5.17 7.48 10.44
C ALA A 170 -4.15 7.15 11.54
N PRO A 171 -3.16 6.29 11.26
CA PRO A 171 -1.97 6.16 12.09
C PRO A 171 -1.24 7.50 12.20
N GLU A 172 -0.64 7.76 13.36
CA GLU A 172 0.11 8.99 13.64
C GLU A 172 1.49 8.60 14.14
N PHE A 173 2.51 8.74 13.29
CA PHE A 173 3.86 8.29 13.61
C PHE A 173 4.75 9.44 14.08
N HIS A 174 5.36 9.24 15.25
CA HIS A 174 6.36 10.11 15.82
C HIS A 174 7.70 9.39 15.90
N LEU A 175 8.71 9.95 15.24
CA LEU A 175 10.08 9.52 15.46
C LEU A 175 10.54 9.99 16.85
N THR A 176 10.97 9.07 17.69
CA THR A 176 11.45 9.35 19.04
C THR A 176 12.97 9.32 19.13
N SER A 177 13.64 8.52 18.29
CA SER A 177 15.10 8.55 18.12
C SER A 177 15.51 8.09 16.72
N ALA A 178 16.67 8.56 16.28
CA ALA A 178 17.34 8.08 15.09
C ALA A 178 18.85 8.19 15.31
N ASP A 179 19.55 7.07 15.17
CA ASP A 179 20.98 6.98 15.48
C ASP A 179 21.68 6.14 14.41
N ILE A 180 22.83 6.61 13.94
CA ILE A 180 23.74 5.83 13.10
C ILE A 180 24.71 5.13 14.04
N GLY A 181 24.94 3.84 13.82
CA GLY A 181 25.83 3.06 14.66
C GLY A 181 26.42 1.87 13.93
N GLU A 182 27.07 0.99 14.70
CA GLU A 182 27.61 -0.27 14.20
C GLU A 182 26.95 -1.45 14.92
N GLN A 183 26.45 -2.42 14.15
CA GLN A 183 25.94 -3.67 14.66
C GLN A 183 26.54 -4.85 13.88
N ASN A 184 27.20 -5.76 14.59
CA ASN A 184 27.87 -6.93 14.00
C ASN A 184 28.90 -6.56 12.90
N GLY A 185 29.68 -5.49 13.11
CA GLY A 185 30.71 -5.06 12.14
C GLY A 185 30.15 -4.37 10.90
N LYS A 186 28.89 -3.91 10.93
CA LYS A 186 28.22 -3.23 9.82
C LYS A 186 27.52 -1.98 10.32
N THR A 187 27.63 -0.90 9.56
CA THR A 187 26.85 0.32 9.82
C THR A 187 25.36 0.03 9.74
N ASN A 188 24.59 0.53 10.70
CA ASN A 188 23.14 0.42 10.76
C ASN A 188 22.51 1.77 11.14
N LEU A 189 21.25 1.95 10.74
CA LEU A 189 20.39 3.03 11.20
C LEU A 189 19.41 2.46 12.22
N GLU A 190 19.51 2.88 13.47
CA GLU A 190 18.52 2.56 14.49
C GLU A 190 17.45 3.65 14.54
N LEU A 191 16.18 3.28 14.38
CA LEU A 191 15.04 4.18 14.51
C LEU A 191 14.11 3.69 15.61
N ALA A 192 13.70 4.58 16.50
CA ALA A 192 12.56 4.35 17.38
C ALA A 192 11.37 5.19 16.92
N VAL A 193 10.26 4.53 16.62
CA VAL A 193 9.04 5.16 16.11
C VAL A 193 7.87 4.78 17.01
N GLU A 194 7.16 5.78 17.51
CA GLU A 194 5.90 5.67 18.23
C GLU A 194 4.73 5.86 17.27
N ASN A 195 3.72 4.98 17.31
CA ASN A 195 2.44 5.21 16.67
C ASN A 195 1.44 5.70 17.72
N ARG A 196 1.18 7.01 17.73
CA ARG A 196 0.22 7.67 18.62
C ARG A 196 -1.23 7.54 18.15
N GLY A 197 -1.44 7.04 16.94
CA GLY A 197 -2.75 6.79 16.39
C GLY A 197 -3.44 5.57 17.01
N SER A 198 -4.75 5.49 16.84
CA SER A 198 -5.58 4.36 17.30
C SER A 198 -5.66 3.21 16.29
N ARG A 199 -4.91 3.29 15.19
CA ARG A 199 -4.86 2.26 14.14
C ARG A 199 -3.43 1.85 13.85
N ASP A 200 -3.22 0.54 13.68
CA ASP A 200 -1.96 0.01 13.17
C ASP A 200 -1.61 0.63 11.83
N GLY A 201 -0.32 0.81 11.58
CA GLY A 201 0.10 1.29 10.28
C GLY A 201 1.52 0.93 9.93
N ILE A 202 1.91 1.35 8.73
CA ILE A 202 3.25 1.13 8.21
C ILE A 202 3.96 2.48 8.18
N PHE A 203 4.99 2.63 9.01
CA PHE A 203 5.93 3.74 8.92
C PHE A 203 6.73 3.61 7.63
N ARG A 204 6.95 4.73 6.93
CA ARG A 204 7.72 4.77 5.68
C ARG A 204 8.71 5.91 5.74
N CYS A 205 9.97 5.61 5.44
CA CYS A 205 11.00 6.61 5.28
C CYS A 205 11.90 6.25 4.09
N THR A 206 12.85 7.13 3.80
CA THR A 206 13.94 6.86 2.88
C THR A 206 15.30 7.06 3.52
N THR A 207 16.29 6.35 3.01
CA THR A 207 17.71 6.54 3.36
C THR A 207 18.47 6.93 2.11
N ALA A 208 19.38 7.90 2.19
CA ALA A 208 20.25 8.28 1.07
C ALA A 208 21.66 8.67 1.54
N SER A 209 22.65 8.47 0.70
CA SER A 209 23.97 9.09 0.86
C SER A 209 23.99 10.44 0.15
N ARG A 210 24.68 11.44 0.71
CA ARG A 210 24.80 12.76 0.10
C ARG A 210 25.39 12.67 -1.32
N GLY A 211 24.79 13.39 -2.27
CA GLY A 211 25.36 13.62 -3.60
C GLY A 211 25.22 12.47 -4.60
N GLU A 212 25.32 11.21 -4.19
CA GLU A 212 25.48 10.08 -5.13
C GLU A 212 24.45 8.96 -5.00
N GLY A 213 23.60 8.95 -3.97
CA GLY A 213 22.65 7.86 -3.71
C GLY A 213 21.24 8.10 -4.26
N ARG A 214 20.66 7.11 -4.96
CA ARG A 214 19.19 7.03 -5.12
C ARG A 214 18.60 6.69 -3.75
N PRO A 215 17.66 7.48 -3.19
CA PRO A 215 17.11 7.16 -1.88
C PRO A 215 16.48 5.77 -1.86
N GLU A 216 16.79 4.97 -0.85
CA GLU A 216 16.23 3.62 -0.66
C GLU A 216 15.02 3.67 0.27
N PRO A 217 13.89 3.03 -0.10
CA PRO A 217 12.70 3.02 0.73
C PRO A 217 12.83 2.03 1.91
N VAL A 218 12.44 2.47 3.09
CA VAL A 218 12.34 1.65 4.30
C VAL A 218 10.90 1.65 4.78
N ARG A 219 10.42 0.48 5.24
CA ARG A 219 9.06 0.30 5.74
C ARG A 219 8.99 -0.78 6.81
N PHE A 220 8.20 -0.52 7.85
CA PHE A 220 7.90 -1.50 8.89
C PHE A 220 6.56 -1.16 9.56
N THR A 221 5.92 -2.16 10.15
CA THR A 221 4.64 -2.00 10.84
C THR A 221 4.88 -1.54 12.28
N VAL A 222 4.08 -0.58 12.74
CA VAL A 222 4.03 -0.15 14.16
C VAL A 222 2.57 -0.24 14.61
N GLY A 223 2.32 -1.03 15.66
CA GLY A 223 0.98 -1.22 16.21
C GLY A 223 0.41 0.06 16.83
N ALA A 224 -0.90 0.17 16.93
CA ALA A 224 -1.56 1.31 17.56
C ALA A 224 -1.11 1.48 19.03
N GLY A 225 -0.67 2.69 19.39
CA GLY A 225 -0.18 3.01 20.74
C GLY A 225 1.16 2.39 21.11
N GLU A 226 1.88 1.77 20.16
CA GLU A 226 3.16 1.12 20.40
C GLU A 226 4.35 1.99 19.99
N THR A 227 5.49 1.78 20.66
CA THR A 227 6.82 2.22 20.19
C THR A 227 7.60 1.02 19.71
N LEU A 228 8.13 1.11 18.48
CA LEU A 228 8.98 0.10 17.90
C LEU A 228 10.38 0.66 17.63
N THR A 229 11.40 -0.03 18.13
CA THR A 229 12.80 0.21 17.77
C THR A 229 13.23 -0.80 16.71
N VAL A 230 13.74 -0.31 15.59
CA VAL A 230 14.24 -1.15 14.48
C VAL A 230 15.68 -0.80 14.15
N SER A 231 16.48 -1.81 13.88
CA SER A 231 17.81 -1.67 13.29
C SER A 231 17.71 -1.97 11.79
N ILE A 232 18.07 -0.99 10.97
CA ILE A 232 17.95 -1.03 9.52
C ILE A 232 19.35 -1.13 8.93
N SER A 233 19.53 -2.08 8.02
CA SER A 233 20.73 -2.22 7.20
C SER A 233 20.32 -2.38 5.74
N ASN A 234 20.82 -1.52 4.86
CA ASN A 234 20.63 -1.61 3.41
C ASN A 234 21.91 -1.17 2.68
N GLU A 235 21.90 -1.17 1.35
CA GLU A 235 23.11 -0.88 0.56
C GLU A 235 23.59 0.55 0.85
N THR A 236 22.68 1.53 0.82
CA THR A 236 22.97 2.93 1.16
C THR A 236 23.61 3.10 2.54
N ILE A 237 23.01 2.53 3.59
CA ILE A 237 23.50 2.64 4.98
C ILE A 237 24.88 1.98 5.11
N SER A 238 25.15 0.92 4.36
CA SER A 238 26.46 0.24 4.41
C SER A 238 27.62 1.10 3.88
N GLU A 239 27.33 2.22 3.22
CA GLU A 239 28.33 3.19 2.76
C GLU A 239 28.57 4.33 3.75
N TRP A 240 27.73 4.44 4.79
CA TRP A 240 27.89 5.44 5.83
C TRP A 240 28.96 4.98 6.83
N SER A 241 29.67 5.95 7.41
CA SER A 241 30.47 5.68 8.59
C SER A 241 29.57 5.62 9.83
N PRO A 242 29.84 4.69 10.77
CA PRO A 242 29.06 4.60 12.02
C PRO A 242 29.18 5.86 12.89
N ASP A 243 30.21 6.68 12.67
CA ASP A 243 30.42 7.95 13.38
C ASP A 243 29.80 9.17 12.66
N ASN A 244 29.13 8.95 11.52
CA ASN A 244 28.51 10.04 10.77
C ASN A 244 27.29 10.61 11.49
N SER A 245 27.02 11.88 11.19
CA SER A 245 25.80 12.56 11.61
C SER A 245 24.88 12.77 10.39
N PHE A 246 23.59 12.95 10.66
CA PHE A 246 22.65 13.33 9.61
C PHE A 246 22.99 14.74 9.10
N ILE A 247 22.88 14.94 7.78
CA ILE A 247 23.20 16.24 7.15
C ILE A 247 22.14 17.33 7.44
N HIS A 248 21.04 16.95 8.07
CA HIS A 248 19.94 17.81 8.47
C HIS A 248 19.51 17.47 9.90
N GLU A 249 18.80 18.41 10.53
CA GLU A 249 18.15 18.16 11.81
C GLU A 249 17.13 17.02 11.68
N VAL A 250 17.07 16.17 12.69
CA VAL A 250 16.11 15.06 12.78
C VAL A 250 15.11 15.39 13.87
N ASP A 251 13.83 15.34 13.50
CA ASP A 251 12.68 15.63 14.36
C ASP A 251 11.62 14.51 14.27
N ALA A 252 10.52 14.67 15.01
CA ALA A 252 9.44 13.69 15.06
C ALA A 252 8.80 13.37 13.69
N ASN A 253 8.88 14.30 12.75
CA ASN A 253 8.25 14.23 11.44
C ASN A 253 9.24 13.84 10.33
N THR A 254 10.50 13.57 10.68
CA THR A 254 11.52 13.22 9.71
C THR A 254 11.18 11.90 9.01
N ARG A 255 11.19 11.92 7.68
CA ARG A 255 10.93 10.76 6.81
C ARG A 255 12.03 10.50 5.79
N ALA A 256 13.04 11.36 5.72
CA ALA A 256 14.23 11.17 4.90
C ALA A 256 15.44 11.24 5.83
N PHE A 257 16.30 10.22 5.77
CA PHE A 257 17.52 10.14 6.55
C PHE A 257 18.69 10.18 5.60
N ILE A 258 19.50 11.24 5.68
CA ILE A 258 20.61 11.45 4.76
C ILE A 258 21.88 11.66 5.57
N ALA A 259 22.91 10.90 5.25
CA ALA A 259 24.24 11.00 5.85
C ALA A 259 25.31 11.12 4.74
N ASP A 260 26.51 11.56 5.12
CA ASP A 260 27.67 11.52 4.22
C ASP A 260 28.11 10.05 4.01
N SER A 261 28.61 9.75 2.80
CA SER A 261 29.29 8.49 2.51
C SER A 261 30.80 8.68 2.71
N ASP A 262 31.44 7.75 3.42
CA ASP A 262 32.87 7.83 3.73
C ASP A 262 33.74 7.08 2.70
N LYS A 263 33.16 6.72 1.54
CA LYS A 263 33.91 6.05 0.47
C LYS A 263 34.81 7.06 -0.27
N SER A 264 35.93 7.41 0.36
CA SER A 264 37.16 7.88 -0.29
C SER A 264 37.91 6.72 -0.93
#